data_AF-A0A5C8LXS4-F1
#
_entry.id   AF-A0A5C8LXS4-F1
#
_cell.length_a   1.000
_cell.length_b   1.000
_cell.length_c   1.000
_cell.angle_alpha   90.00
_cell.angle_beta   90.00
_cell.angle_gamma   90.00
#
_symmetry.space_group_name_H-M   'P 1'
#
loop_
_entity.id
_entity.type
_entity.pdbx_description
1 polymer ?
#
loop_
_entity_poly.entity_id
_entity_poly.type
_entity_poly.pdbx_seq_one_letter_code
_entity_poly.pdbx_strand_id
1 'polypeptide(L)'
;MNQTALKHIIAGLQHDADLLQQLSPMLQKQYVLMSMRQSNELELLNQKAAMLLEQLHRNATERYQAMSVLRLQPTQQGFERLLSSLPEKIREASQQLLDKVQRHTELCQQLNQKNGELLAHQRQLMQNLLGMDNKTSYPDMPLG
;
A
#
# COMPACT_ATOMS: atom_id res chain seq x y z
N MET A 1 -31.25 -7.69 8.08
CA MET A 1 -29.84 -7.32 7.84
C MET A 1 -29.56 -6.02 8.58
N ASN A 2 -28.45 -5.92 9.33
CA ASN A 2 -28.11 -4.70 10.07
C ASN A 2 -27.74 -3.58 9.07
N GLN A 3 -28.67 -2.64 8.86
CA GLN A 3 -28.52 -1.58 7.85
C GLN A 3 -27.37 -0.61 8.19
N THR A 4 -27.09 -0.39 9.46
CA THR A 4 -26.00 0.48 9.92
C THR A 4 -24.65 -0.15 9.60
N ALA A 5 -24.47 -1.43 9.91
CA ALA A 5 -23.25 -2.17 9.59
C ALA A 5 -23.02 -2.22 8.06
N LEU A 6 -24.08 -2.43 7.28
CA LEU A 6 -23.99 -2.40 5.82
C LEU A 6 -23.50 -1.05 5.29
N LYS A 7 -24.14 0.04 5.74
CA LYS A 7 -23.74 1.41 5.33
C LYS A 7 -22.29 1.68 5.69
N HIS A 8 -21.85 1.24 6.87
CA HIS A 8 -20.49 1.41 7.32
C HIS A 8 -19.48 0.65 6.44
N ILE A 9 -19.80 -0.58 6.00
CA ILE A 9 -18.95 -1.33 5.07
C ILE A 9 -18.81 -0.59 3.72
N ILE A 10 -19.92 -0.15 3.13
CA ILE A 10 -19.92 0.54 1.83
C ILE A 10 -19.20 1.88 1.94
N ALA A 11 -19.46 2.66 2.98
CA ALA A 11 -18.76 3.93 3.24
C ALA A 11 -17.26 3.71 3.47
N GLY A 12 -16.89 2.65 4.20
CA GLY A 12 -15.49 2.27 4.39
C GLY A 12 -14.79 1.93 3.08
N LEU A 13 -15.42 1.18 2.18
CA LEU A 13 -14.85 0.90 0.85
C LEU A 13 -14.65 2.17 0.02
N GLN A 14 -15.56 3.14 0.13
CA GLN A 14 -15.43 4.44 -0.54
C GLN A 14 -14.24 5.21 0.01
N HIS A 15 -14.10 5.25 1.33
CA HIS A 15 -12.97 5.92 1.95
C HIS A 15 -11.63 5.26 1.59
N ASP A 16 -11.55 3.92 1.55
CA ASP A 16 -10.37 3.20 1.06
C ASP A 16 -10.00 3.61 -0.36
N ALA A 17 -10.98 3.64 -1.26
CA ALA A 17 -10.75 4.02 -2.65
C ALA A 17 -10.17 5.43 -2.76
N ASP A 18 -10.68 6.37 -1.96
CA ASP A 18 -10.24 7.77 -1.97
C ASP A 18 -8.84 7.93 -1.35
N LEU A 19 -8.52 7.20 -0.28
CA LEU A 19 -7.19 7.19 0.32
C LEU A 19 -6.15 6.58 -0.63
N LEU A 20 -6.45 5.45 -1.27
CA LEU A 20 -5.55 4.80 -2.22
C LEU A 20 -5.35 5.65 -3.49
N GLN A 21 -6.41 6.33 -3.95
CA GLN A 21 -6.33 7.28 -5.06
C GLN A 21 -5.42 8.47 -4.72
N GLN A 22 -5.40 8.93 -3.46
CA GLN A 22 -4.47 9.98 -2.99
C GLN A 22 -3.04 9.46 -2.81
N LEU A 23 -2.87 8.21 -2.37
CA LEU A 23 -1.55 7.63 -2.12
C LEU A 23 -0.77 7.38 -3.43
N SER A 24 -1.45 6.96 -4.49
CA SER A 24 -0.83 6.65 -5.79
C SER A 24 0.08 7.78 -6.34
N PRO A 25 -0.37 9.04 -6.49
CA PRO A 25 0.49 10.14 -6.96
C PRO A 25 1.63 10.47 -5.98
N MET A 26 1.46 10.21 -4.68
CA MET A 26 2.53 10.40 -3.70
C MET A 26 3.64 9.38 -3.90
N LEU A 27 3.32 8.12 -4.15
CA LEU A 27 4.32 7.09 -4.45
C LEU A 27 5.07 7.40 -5.76
N GLN A 28 4.39 7.93 -6.78
CA GLN A 28 5.05 8.40 -8.00
C GLN A 28 6.00 9.58 -7.73
N LYS A 29 5.56 10.55 -6.92
CA LYS A 29 6.40 11.69 -6.55
C LYS A 29 7.60 11.26 -5.71
N GLN A 30 7.44 10.24 -4.86
CA GLN A 30 8.51 9.66 -4.06
C GLN A 30 9.65 9.16 -4.95
N TYR A 31 9.32 8.43 -6.02
CA TYR A 31 10.29 7.98 -7.03
C TYR A 31 11.13 9.13 -7.59
N VAL A 32 10.46 10.23 -7.97
CA VAL A 32 11.11 11.41 -8.56
C VAL A 32 12.05 12.07 -7.54
N LEU A 33 11.58 12.30 -6.31
CA LEU A 33 12.38 12.94 -5.26
C LEU A 33 13.60 12.09 -4.88
N MET A 34 13.45 10.77 -4.82
CA MET A 34 14.57 9.84 -4.61
C MET A 34 15.58 9.86 -5.76
N SER A 35 15.11 9.97 -7.00
CA SER A 35 15.96 10.08 -8.19
C SER A 35 16.75 11.40 -8.20
N MET A 36 16.12 12.49 -7.73
CA MET A 36 16.72 13.82 -7.62
C MET A 36 17.48 14.06 -6.32
N ARG A 37 17.50 13.08 -5.40
CA ARG A 37 18.13 13.18 -4.07
C ARG A 37 17.62 14.36 -3.22
N GLN A 38 16.34 14.69 -3.37
CA GLN A 38 15.66 15.77 -2.65
C GLN A 38 15.20 15.28 -1.27
N SER A 39 16.13 15.12 -0.33
CA SER A 39 15.89 14.43 0.95
C SER A 39 14.84 15.11 1.84
N ASN A 40 14.81 16.44 1.88
CA ASN A 40 13.88 17.20 2.74
C ASN A 40 12.43 17.07 2.25
N GLU A 41 12.21 17.27 0.95
CA GLU A 41 10.90 17.10 0.32
C GLU A 41 10.43 15.64 0.38
N LEU A 42 11.37 14.69 0.26
CA LEU A 42 11.09 13.27 0.37
C LEU A 42 10.61 12.90 1.78
N GLU A 43 11.24 13.43 2.83
CA GLU A 43 10.83 13.19 4.21
C GLU A 43 9.41 13.70 4.46
N LEU A 44 9.10 14.94 4.04
CA LEU A 44 7.76 15.50 4.17
C LEU A 44 6.71 14.68 3.40
N LEU A 45 7.07 14.19 2.21
CA LEU A 45 6.18 13.34 1.41
C LEU A 45 5.92 11.99 2.11
N ASN A 46 6.96 11.38 2.69
CA ASN A 46 6.85 10.12 3.41
C ASN A 46 5.97 10.24 4.65
N GLN A 47 6.10 11.32 5.41
CA GLN A 47 5.23 11.58 6.58
C GLN A 47 3.75 11.63 6.17
N LYS A 48 3.43 12.36 5.10
CA LYS A 48 2.06 12.43 4.58
C LYS A 48 1.57 11.06 4.08
N ALA A 49 2.41 10.29 3.40
CA ALA A 49 2.06 8.96 2.92
C ALA A 49 1.81 7.98 4.08
N ALA A 50 2.61 8.06 5.15
CA ALA A 50 2.42 7.28 6.37
C ALA A 50 1.07 7.61 7.04
N MET A 51 0.69 8.89 7.12
CA MET A 51 -0.61 9.28 7.67
C MET A 51 -1.78 8.69 6.87
N LEU A 52 -1.69 8.65 5.52
CA LEU A 52 -2.73 8.02 4.68
C LEU A 52 -2.79 6.51 4.88
N LEU A 53 -1.63 5.84 5.01
CA LEU A 53 -1.58 4.40 5.29
C LEU A 53 -2.19 4.05 6.65
N GLU A 54 -1.94 4.87 7.67
CA GLU A 54 -2.57 4.69 8.98
C GLU A 54 -4.09 4.87 8.91
N GLN A 55 -4.58 5.87 8.15
CA GLN A 55 -6.02 6.06 7.94
C GLN A 55 -6.63 4.84 7.23
N LEU A 56 -5.96 4.33 6.19
CA LEU A 56 -6.39 3.14 5.46
C LEU A 56 -6.46 1.92 6.38
N HIS A 57 -5.46 1.74 7.25
CA HIS A 57 -5.43 0.64 8.21
C HIS A 57 -6.57 0.71 9.24
N ARG A 58 -6.83 1.91 9.78
CA ARG A 58 -7.95 2.14 10.71
C ARG A 58 -9.29 1.84 10.03
N ASN A 59 -9.51 2.38 8.83
CA ASN A 59 -10.74 2.19 8.08
C ASN A 59 -10.97 0.72 7.67
N ALA A 60 -9.91 0.00 7.30
CA ALA A 60 -9.99 -1.45 7.05
C ALA A 60 -10.40 -2.22 8.32
N THR A 61 -9.85 -1.86 9.48
CA THR A 61 -10.18 -2.47 10.77
C THR A 61 -11.65 -2.24 11.13
N GLU A 62 -12.14 -1.01 11.00
CA GLU A 62 -13.54 -0.66 11.25
C GLU A 62 -14.49 -1.40 10.29
N ARG A 63 -14.14 -1.48 8.99
CA ARG A 63 -14.90 -2.28 8.02
C ARG A 63 -14.96 -3.76 8.42
N TYR A 64 -13.86 -4.36 8.87
CA TYR A 64 -13.83 -5.76 9.28
C TYR A 64 -14.69 -6.03 10.52
N GLN A 65 -14.73 -5.08 11.46
CA GLN A 65 -15.66 -5.14 12.59
C GLN A 65 -17.12 -5.10 12.11
N ALA A 66 -17.46 -4.22 11.17
CA ALA A 66 -18.82 -4.16 10.62
C ALA A 66 -19.20 -5.42 9.81
N MET A 67 -18.27 -6.03 9.07
CA MET A 67 -18.49 -7.32 8.42
C MET A 67 -18.77 -8.43 9.46
N SER A 68 -18.06 -8.40 10.59
CA SER A 68 -18.24 -9.38 11.67
C SER A 68 -19.63 -9.26 12.32
N VAL A 69 -20.17 -8.04 12.46
CA VAL A 69 -21.57 -7.81 12.91
C VAL A 69 -22.59 -8.47 11.98
N LEU A 70 -22.28 -8.57 10.68
CA LEU A 70 -23.09 -9.27 9.69
C LEU A 70 -22.78 -10.77 9.57
N ARG A 71 -21.90 -11.31 10.43
CA ARG A 71 -21.39 -12.69 10.37
C ARG A 71 -20.70 -13.01 9.04
N LEU A 72 -20.08 -12.01 8.42
CA LEU A 72 -19.29 -12.14 7.21
C LEU A 72 -17.80 -12.12 7.57
N GLN A 73 -17.03 -12.96 6.89
CA GLN A 73 -15.58 -12.96 6.99
C GLN A 73 -15.00 -11.82 6.13
N PRO A 74 -13.91 -11.15 6.53
CA PRO A 74 -13.25 -10.13 5.72
C PRO A 74 -12.41 -10.74 4.59
N THR A 75 -13.04 -11.61 3.80
CA THR A 75 -12.44 -12.33 2.68
C THR A 75 -13.24 -12.05 1.41
N GLN A 76 -12.67 -12.39 0.26
CA GLN A 76 -13.36 -12.31 -1.02
C GLN A 76 -14.73 -13.00 -0.97
N GLN A 77 -14.80 -14.22 -0.41
CA GLN A 77 -16.06 -14.95 -0.23
C GLN A 77 -17.06 -14.22 0.67
N GLY A 78 -16.59 -13.51 1.71
CA GLY A 78 -17.47 -12.72 2.56
C GLY A 78 -18.05 -11.50 1.85
N PHE A 79 -17.27 -10.87 0.97
CA PHE A 79 -17.76 -9.79 0.10
C PHE A 79 -18.71 -10.31 -0.99
N GLU A 80 -18.45 -11.46 -1.60
CA GLU A 80 -19.38 -12.08 -2.56
C GLU A 80 -20.75 -12.38 -1.91
N ARG A 81 -20.73 -12.89 -0.67
CA ARG A 81 -21.95 -13.09 0.13
C ARG A 81 -22.65 -11.78 0.46
N LEU A 82 -21.90 -10.73 0.79
CA LEU A 82 -22.45 -9.39 1.00
C LEU A 82 -23.18 -8.90 -0.25
N LEU A 83 -22.51 -8.93 -1.40
CA LEU A 83 -23.04 -8.46 -2.69
C LEU A 83 -24.30 -9.22 -3.09
N SER A 84 -24.31 -10.55 -2.91
CA SER A 84 -25.46 -11.40 -3.21
C SER A 84 -26.71 -11.05 -2.40
N SER A 85 -26.52 -10.46 -1.20
CA SER A 85 -27.62 -10.03 -0.31
C SER A 85 -28.18 -8.64 -0.66
N LEU A 86 -27.56 -7.91 -1.59
CA LEU A 86 -27.93 -6.53 -1.92
C LEU A 86 -28.95 -6.46 -3.06
N PRO A 87 -29.85 -5.47 -3.06
CA PRO A 87 -30.63 -5.11 -4.23
C PRO A 87 -29.72 -4.77 -5.42
N GLU A 88 -30.16 -5.10 -6.63
CA GLU A 88 -29.37 -5.03 -7.88
C GLU A 88 -28.61 -3.71 -8.04
N LYS A 89 -29.29 -2.56 -7.95
CA LYS A 89 -28.66 -1.24 -8.06
C LYS A 89 -27.53 -1.00 -7.04
N ILE A 90 -27.72 -1.45 -5.80
CA ILE A 90 -26.73 -1.27 -4.73
C ILE A 90 -25.58 -2.27 -4.90
N ARG A 91 -25.89 -3.48 -5.36
CA ARG A 91 -24.92 -4.54 -5.67
C ARG A 91 -23.95 -4.08 -6.75
N GLU A 92 -24.44 -3.55 -7.86
CA GLU A 92 -23.60 -3.06 -8.97
C GLU A 92 -22.66 -1.93 -8.50
N ALA A 93 -23.20 -0.93 -7.80
CA ALA A 93 -22.40 0.15 -7.25
C ALA A 93 -21.35 -0.34 -6.25
N SER A 94 -21.70 -1.31 -5.41
CA SER A 94 -20.77 -1.90 -4.43
C SER A 94 -19.69 -2.74 -5.10
N GLN A 95 -20.02 -3.47 -6.17
CA GLN A 95 -19.06 -4.23 -6.97
C GLN A 95 -18.04 -3.30 -7.63
N GLN A 96 -18.51 -2.24 -8.30
CA GLN A 96 -17.64 -1.23 -8.91
C GLN A 96 -16.69 -0.60 -7.89
N LEU A 97 -17.17 -0.40 -6.67
CA LEU A 97 -16.37 0.14 -5.58
C LEU A 97 -15.28 -0.83 -5.11
N LEU A 98 -15.61 -2.12 -4.96
CA LEU A 98 -14.61 -3.17 -4.67
C LEU A 98 -13.54 -3.22 -5.76
N ASP A 99 -13.95 -3.24 -7.03
CA ASP A 99 -13.03 -3.27 -8.17
C ASP A 99 -12.14 -2.02 -8.20
N LYS A 100 -12.66 -0.86 -7.77
CA LYS A 100 -11.89 0.37 -7.64
C LYS A 100 -10.84 0.25 -6.53
N VAL A 101 -11.21 -0.23 -5.35
CA VAL A 101 -10.29 -0.46 -4.22
C VAL A 101 -9.18 -1.42 -4.63
N GLN A 102 -9.53 -2.54 -5.27
CA GLN A 102 -8.55 -3.54 -5.71
C GLN A 102 -7.56 -2.95 -6.72
N ARG A 103 -8.06 -2.30 -7.78
CA ARG A 103 -7.18 -1.67 -8.79
C ARG A 103 -6.24 -0.63 -8.20
N HIS A 104 -6.72 0.23 -7.30
CA HIS A 104 -5.84 1.22 -6.67
C HIS A 104 -4.84 0.58 -5.70
N THR A 105 -5.22 -0.51 -5.03
CA THR A 105 -4.29 -1.27 -4.18
C THR A 105 -3.16 -1.86 -5.02
N GLU A 106 -3.49 -2.52 -6.13
CA GLU A 106 -2.51 -3.09 -7.06
C GLU A 106 -1.58 -2.01 -7.62
N LEU A 107 -2.12 -0.86 -8.03
CA LEU A 107 -1.33 0.28 -8.49
C LEU A 107 -0.35 0.78 -7.41
N CYS A 108 -0.84 0.99 -6.18
CA CYS A 108 0.02 1.41 -5.07
C CYS A 108 1.14 0.39 -4.79
N GLN A 109 0.84 -0.91 -4.84
CA GLN A 109 1.84 -1.96 -4.68
C GLN A 109 2.92 -1.90 -5.77
N GLN A 110 2.53 -1.77 -7.03
CA GLN A 110 3.46 -1.65 -8.15
C GLN A 110 4.35 -0.40 -8.04
N LEU A 111 3.77 0.74 -7.64
CA LEU A 111 4.53 1.98 -7.45
C LEU A 111 5.50 1.87 -6.28
N ASN A 112 5.05 1.31 -5.15
CA ASN A 112 5.91 1.10 -3.99
C ASN A 112 7.05 0.11 -4.29
N GLN A 113 6.78 -0.94 -5.07
CA GLN A 113 7.80 -1.88 -5.54
C GLN A 113 8.89 -1.17 -6.36
N LYS A 114 8.49 -0.30 -7.30
CA LYS A 114 9.45 0.52 -8.08
C LYS A 114 10.30 1.43 -7.21
N ASN A 115 9.71 2.01 -6.17
CA ASN A 115 10.47 2.83 -5.19
C ASN A 115 11.48 1.95 -4.44
N GLY A 116 11.09 0.75 -4.01
CA GLY A 116 11.98 -0.22 -3.38
C GLY A 116 13.16 -0.65 -4.26
N GLU A 117 12.91 -0.93 -5.53
CA GLU A 117 13.93 -1.27 -6.53
C GLU A 117 14.94 -0.13 -6.73
N LEU A 118 14.46 1.10 -6.83
CA LEU A 118 15.33 2.27 -6.94
C LEU A 118 16.25 2.43 -5.71
N LEU A 119 15.71 2.26 -4.49
CA LEU A 119 16.53 2.29 -3.26
C LEU A 119 17.57 1.16 -3.24
N ALA A 120 17.20 -0.04 -3.68
CA ALA A 120 18.13 -1.16 -3.75
C ALA A 120 19.29 -0.85 -4.69
N HIS A 121 19.01 -0.34 -5.89
CA HIS A 121 20.04 0.07 -6.85
C HIS A 121 20.95 1.19 -6.30
N GLN A 122 20.37 2.23 -5.71
CA GLN A 122 21.16 3.33 -5.12
C GLN A 122 22.07 2.84 -3.98
N ARG A 123 21.60 1.92 -3.13
CA ARG A 123 22.41 1.31 -2.07
C ARG A 123 23.55 0.47 -2.62
N GLN A 124 23.28 -0.36 -3.63
CA GLN A 124 24.31 -1.18 -4.28
C GLN A 124 25.42 -0.31 -4.91
N LEU A 125 25.05 0.76 -5.60
CA LEU A 125 26.03 1.71 -6.16
C LEU A 125 26.89 2.35 -5.06
N MET A 126 26.28 2.75 -3.94
CA MET A 126 27.04 3.31 -2.81
C MET A 126 28.00 2.29 -2.20
N GLN A 127 27.60 1.03 -2.04
CA GLN A 127 28.47 -0.03 -1.50
C GLN A 127 29.68 -0.27 -2.39
N ASN A 128 29.46 -0.35 -3.71
CA ASN A 128 30.53 -0.52 -4.69
C ASN A 128 31.51 0.67 -4.69
N LEU A 129 30.99 1.90 -4.60
CA LEU A 129 31.81 3.12 -4.59
C LEU A 129 32.59 3.29 -3.28
N LEU A 130 32.02 2.87 -2.15
CA LEU A 130 32.65 2.94 -0.82
C LEU A 130 33.62 1.77 -0.57
N GLY A 131 33.81 0.88 -1.56
CA GLY A 131 34.79 -0.20 -1.46
C GLY A 131 34.46 -1.23 -0.37
N MET A 132 33.19 -1.35 0.02
CA MET A 132 32.78 -2.34 1.04
C MET A 132 32.89 -3.79 0.54
N ASP A 133 33.26 -3.99 -0.73
CA ASP A 133 33.65 -5.28 -1.32
C ASP A 133 35.16 -5.57 -1.27
N ASN A 134 36.00 -4.68 -0.71
CA ASN A 134 37.40 -5.00 -0.46
C ASN A 134 37.53 -5.85 0.80
N LYS A 135 37.22 -7.14 0.63
CA LYS A 135 37.82 -8.20 1.45
C LYS A 135 39.33 -8.07 1.27
N THR A 136 39.99 -7.44 2.24
CA THR A 136 41.45 -7.43 2.42
C THR A 136 41.92 -8.87 2.59
N SER A 137 42.08 -9.57 1.48
CA SER A 137 42.86 -10.80 1.43
C SER A 137 44.32 -10.38 1.54
N TYR A 138 44.87 -10.46 2.75
CA TYR A 138 46.31 -10.44 2.94
C TYR A 138 46.91 -11.59 2.12
N PRO A 139 47.94 -11.36 1.29
CA PRO A 139 48.66 -12.47 0.68
C PRO A 139 49.38 -13.25 1.79
N ASP A 140 49.18 -14.57 1.82
CA ASP A 140 49.95 -15.50 2.64
C ASP A 140 51.45 -15.20 2.46
N MET A 141 52.11 -14.68 3.49
CA MET A 141 53.57 -14.67 3.53
C MET A 141 54.05 -16.07 3.91
N PRO A 142 54.93 -16.69 3.11
CA PRO A 142 55.55 -17.95 3.52
C PRO A 142 56.49 -17.65 4.70
N LEU A 143 56.29 -18.36 5.81
CA LEU A 143 57.21 -18.39 6.94
C LEU A 143 58.52 -19.06 6.48
N GLY A 144 59.59 -18.27 6.37
CA GLY A 144 60.96 -18.73 6.27
C GLY A 144 61.62 -18.79 7.64
#